data_AF-A0A943B0K0-F1
#
_entry.id   AF-A0A943B0K0-F1
#
_cell.length_a   1.000
_cell.length_b   1.000
_cell.length_c   1.000
_cell.angle_alpha   90.00
_cell.angle_beta   90.00
_cell.angle_gamma   90.00
#
_symmetry.space_group_name_H-M   'P 1'
#
loop_
_entity.id
_entity.type
_entity.pdbx_description
1 polymer ?
#
loop_
_entity_poly.entity_id
_entity_poly.type
_entity_poly.pdbx_seq_one_letter_code
_entity_poly.pdbx_strand_id
1 'polypeptide(L)'
;MKKIILMAFVLTSCVVSGRHNDHTLTDPLKEFREKKSIESLTTEQKDELLILRKEYFSELQDIQEEEKKLRKEANQYMMKNDEEKYEEIHDRMNELKVEKKIIKENYSRKIDEVLQETGRTGR
;
A
#
# COMPACT_ATOMS: atom_id res chain seq x y z
N MET A 1 -21.69 -0.69 -47.38
CA MET A 1 -20.38 -0.43 -46.74
C MET A 1 -20.45 0.84 -45.89
N LYS A 2 -19.75 0.86 -44.74
CA LYS A 2 -19.47 1.99 -43.82
C LYS A 2 -20.51 2.37 -42.74
N LYS A 3 -20.99 1.44 -41.92
CA LYS A 3 -21.65 1.78 -40.62
C LYS A 3 -21.35 0.82 -39.45
N ILE A 4 -20.21 0.10 -39.46
CA ILE A 4 -19.86 -0.87 -38.39
C ILE A 4 -18.39 -0.74 -37.97
N ILE A 5 -17.86 0.48 -37.82
CA ILE A 5 -16.51 0.72 -37.26
C ILE A 5 -16.56 1.61 -36.00
N LEU A 6 -17.77 1.90 -35.49
CA LEU A 6 -17.93 2.55 -34.17
C LEU A 6 -18.38 1.57 -33.07
N MET A 7 -18.19 0.27 -33.30
CA MET A 7 -18.00 -0.72 -32.25
C MET A 7 -16.50 -0.79 -32.01
N ALA A 8 -15.99 -0.22 -30.92
CA ALA A 8 -14.81 -0.72 -30.18
C ALA A 8 -14.24 0.31 -29.18
N PHE A 9 -14.34 1.62 -29.44
CA PHE A 9 -13.58 2.61 -28.66
C PHE A 9 -14.26 3.18 -27.41
N VAL A 10 -15.57 2.96 -27.26
CA VAL A 10 -16.35 3.55 -26.15
C VAL A 10 -16.66 2.54 -25.04
N LEU A 11 -16.39 1.24 -25.26
CA LEU A 11 -16.68 0.18 -24.27
C LEU A 11 -15.44 -0.39 -23.57
N THR A 12 -14.23 0.05 -23.91
CA THR A 12 -13.00 -0.36 -23.21
C THR A 12 -12.61 0.54 -22.04
N SER A 13 -13.25 1.70 -21.86
CA SER A 13 -12.95 2.62 -20.76
C SER A 13 -13.67 2.34 -19.44
N CYS A 14 -14.52 1.30 -19.37
CA CYS A 14 -15.25 0.92 -18.15
C CYS A 14 -14.78 -0.41 -17.53
N VAL A 15 -13.59 -0.91 -17.88
CA VAL A 15 -13.02 -2.13 -17.28
C VAL A 15 -11.65 -1.87 -16.63
N VAL A 16 -11.48 -0.75 -15.95
CA VAL A 16 -10.48 -0.60 -14.87
C VAL A 16 -11.05 0.47 -13.93
N SER A 17 -11.85 0.11 -12.94
CA SER A 17 -11.29 -0.22 -11.64
C SER A 17 -12.36 -0.99 -10.88
N GLY A 18 -12.36 -2.32 -11.01
CA GLY A 18 -12.77 -3.12 -9.87
C GLY A 18 -11.96 -2.59 -8.71
N ARG A 19 -12.63 -2.07 -7.68
CA ARG A 19 -12.04 -1.55 -6.44
C ARG A 19 -10.90 -2.48 -6.04
N HIS A 20 -9.69 -2.20 -6.50
CA HIS A 20 -8.49 -2.77 -5.96
C HIS A 20 -8.48 -2.11 -4.61
N ASN A 21 -8.92 -2.89 -3.63
CA ASN A 21 -8.86 -2.52 -2.25
C ASN A 21 -7.39 -2.15 -2.04
N ASP A 22 -7.02 -0.87 -1.97
CA ASP A 22 -5.61 -0.46 -1.83
C ASP A 22 -4.97 -1.15 -0.62
N HIS A 23 -5.81 -1.55 0.35
CA HIS A 23 -5.48 -2.45 1.45
C HIS A 23 -4.80 -3.76 1.02
N THR A 24 -5.16 -4.39 -0.11
CA THR A 24 -4.53 -5.64 -0.56
C THR A 24 -3.23 -5.43 -1.34
N LEU A 25 -2.90 -4.23 -1.81
CA LEU A 25 -1.58 -3.97 -2.40
C LEU A 25 -0.53 -3.62 -1.36
N THR A 26 -0.98 -3.16 -0.18
CA THR A 26 -0.11 -2.79 0.93
C THR A 26 -0.10 -3.79 2.08
N ASP A 27 -1.02 -4.77 2.15
CA ASP A 27 -1.07 -5.74 3.25
C ASP A 27 0.21 -6.59 3.34
N PRO A 28 1.02 -6.47 4.41
CA PRO A 28 2.23 -7.25 4.58
C PRO A 28 1.93 -8.73 4.81
N LEU A 29 0.68 -9.10 5.13
CA LEU A 29 0.24 -10.49 5.29
C LEU A 29 -0.39 -11.08 4.01
N LYS A 30 -0.41 -10.35 2.89
CA LYS A 30 -1.01 -10.86 1.64
C LYS A 30 -0.34 -12.13 1.16
N GLU A 31 0.99 -12.15 1.09
CA GLU A 31 1.73 -13.34 0.69
C GLU A 31 1.50 -14.52 1.64
N PHE A 32 1.23 -14.25 2.92
CA PHE A 32 0.93 -15.26 3.93
C PHE A 32 -0.46 -15.88 3.77
N ARG A 33 -1.48 -15.06 3.49
CA ARG A 33 -2.84 -15.55 3.17
C ARG A 33 -2.85 -16.40 1.91
N GLU A 34 -2.11 -15.99 0.89
CA GLU A 34 -2.05 -16.70 -0.39
C GLU A 34 -1.33 -18.05 -0.28
N LYS A 35 -0.32 -18.18 0.61
CA LYS A 35 0.43 -19.41 0.84
C LYS A 35 -0.21 -20.41 1.82
N LYS A 36 -1.42 -20.15 2.36
CA LYS A 36 -2.15 -21.03 3.31
C LYS A 36 -1.36 -21.45 4.57
N SER A 37 -0.32 -20.72 4.96
CA SER A 37 0.51 -21.02 6.14
C SER A 37 -0.07 -20.50 7.46
N ILE A 38 -1.23 -19.81 7.42
CA ILE A 38 -1.83 -19.20 8.62
C ILE A 38 -2.48 -20.26 9.53
N GLU A 39 -3.00 -21.35 8.96
CA GLU A 39 -3.68 -22.39 9.74
C GLU A 39 -2.74 -23.08 10.75
N SER A 40 -1.47 -23.25 10.37
CA SER A 40 -0.43 -23.88 11.20
C SER A 40 0.16 -22.98 12.29
N LEU A 41 -0.21 -21.71 12.36
CA LEU A 41 0.26 -20.79 13.40
C LEU A 41 -0.47 -21.01 14.72
N THR A 42 0.22 -20.80 15.84
CA THR A 42 -0.41 -20.82 17.16
C THR A 42 -1.40 -19.67 17.31
N THR A 43 -2.25 -19.73 18.34
CA THR A 43 -3.19 -18.64 18.64
C THR A 43 -2.43 -17.35 18.96
N GLU A 44 -1.35 -17.45 19.72
CA GLU A 44 -0.50 -16.32 20.11
C GLU A 44 0.13 -15.64 18.89
N GLN A 45 0.69 -16.43 17.95
CA GLN A 45 1.23 -15.89 16.70
C GLN A 45 0.17 -15.20 15.84
N LYS A 46 -1.04 -15.77 15.79
CA LYS A 46 -2.15 -15.17 15.04
C LYS A 46 -2.56 -13.82 15.65
N ASP A 47 -2.65 -13.74 16.98
CA ASP A 47 -3.00 -12.51 17.68
C ASP A 47 -1.92 -11.43 17.49
N GLU A 48 -0.64 -11.81 17.58
CA GLU A 48 0.47 -10.88 17.37
C GLU A 48 0.54 -10.36 15.93
N LEU A 49 0.34 -11.23 14.94
CA LEU A 49 0.25 -10.80 13.54
C LEU A 49 -0.93 -9.85 13.28
N LEU A 50 -2.07 -10.04 13.97
CA LEU A 50 -3.21 -9.12 13.88
C LEU A 50 -2.88 -7.74 14.47
N ILE A 51 -2.15 -7.71 15.58
CA ILE A 51 -1.67 -6.46 16.20
C ILE A 51 -0.73 -5.75 15.22
N LEU A 52 0.31 -6.43 14.73
CA LEU A 52 1.27 -5.86 13.77
C LEU A 52 0.59 -5.34 12.51
N ARG A 53 -0.42 -6.05 12.00
CA ARG A 53 -1.21 -5.60 10.84
C ARG A 53 -1.94 -4.29 11.13
N LYS A 54 -2.55 -4.16 12.31
CA LYS A 54 -3.27 -2.95 12.71
C LYS A 54 -2.31 -1.76 12.83
N GLU A 55 -1.17 -1.96 13.47
CA GLU A 55 -0.15 -0.91 13.63
C GLU A 55 0.38 -0.45 12.26
N TYR A 56 0.73 -1.39 11.38
CA TYR A 56 1.17 -1.09 10.01
C TYR A 56 0.17 -0.21 9.24
N PHE A 57 -1.12 -0.56 9.27
CA PHE A 57 -2.14 0.24 8.58
C PHE A 57 -2.35 1.61 9.22
N SER A 58 -2.18 1.72 10.55
CA SER A 58 -2.24 3.01 11.25
C SER A 58 -1.11 3.91 10.80
N GLU A 59 0.14 3.42 10.77
CA GLU A 59 1.30 4.21 10.32
C GLU A 59 1.18 4.59 8.83
N LEU A 60 0.65 3.70 7.99
CA LEU A 60 0.42 4.03 6.58
C LEU A 60 -0.70 5.06 6.37
N GLN A 61 -1.69 5.11 7.26
CA GLN A 61 -2.81 6.03 7.12
C GLN A 61 -2.32 7.49 7.15
N ASP A 62 -1.46 7.81 8.11
CA ASP A 62 -0.90 9.17 8.26
C ASP A 62 -0.18 9.61 6.99
N ILE A 63 0.65 8.72 6.42
CA ILE A 63 1.36 9.01 5.16
C ILE A 63 0.38 9.15 3.99
N GLN A 64 -0.66 8.31 3.91
CA GLN A 64 -1.67 8.40 2.85
C GLN A 64 -2.45 9.72 2.91
N GLU A 65 -2.76 10.21 4.10
CA GLU A 65 -3.40 11.49 4.30
C GLU A 65 -2.48 12.65 3.89
N GLU A 66 -1.20 12.59 4.24
CA GLU A 66 -0.20 13.59 3.85
C GLU A 66 -0.01 13.62 2.32
N GLU A 67 0.17 12.46 1.67
CA GLU A 67 0.29 12.39 0.21
C GLU A 67 -0.95 12.94 -0.51
N LYS A 68 -2.14 12.74 0.06
CA LYS A 68 -3.39 13.27 -0.52
C LYS A 68 -3.44 14.79 -0.41
N LYS A 69 -2.91 15.36 0.69
CA LYS A 69 -2.78 16.80 0.88
C LYS A 69 -1.75 17.37 -0.11
N LEU A 70 -0.56 16.79 -0.17
CA LEU A 70 0.52 17.21 -1.07
C LEU A 70 0.09 17.14 -2.54
N ARG A 71 -0.63 16.10 -2.97
CA ARG A 71 -1.16 16.02 -4.34
C ARG A 71 -2.14 17.17 -4.67
N LYS A 72 -2.96 17.60 -3.71
CA LYS A 72 -3.84 18.75 -3.91
C LYS A 72 -3.04 20.05 -4.00
N GLU A 73 -2.04 20.21 -3.16
CA GLU A 73 -1.17 21.39 -3.15
C GLU A 73 -0.34 21.47 -4.44
N ALA A 74 0.28 20.37 -4.89
CA ALA A 74 1.01 20.29 -6.15
C ALA A 74 0.15 20.77 -7.34
N ASN A 75 -1.10 20.28 -7.41
CA ASN A 75 -2.05 20.73 -8.44
C ASN A 75 -2.34 22.24 -8.36
N GLN A 76 -2.45 22.81 -7.16
CA GLN A 76 -2.67 24.24 -6.98
C GLN A 76 -1.48 25.09 -7.42
N TYR A 77 -0.25 24.69 -7.10
CA TYR A 77 0.95 25.42 -7.51
C TYR A 77 1.22 25.27 -9.01
N MET A 78 0.99 24.09 -9.59
CA MET A 78 1.04 23.88 -11.03
C MET A 78 0.05 24.80 -11.77
N MET A 79 -1.19 24.96 -11.28
CA MET A 79 -2.17 25.88 -11.87
C MET A 79 -1.78 27.36 -11.76
N LYS A 80 -0.92 27.70 -10.79
CA LYS A 80 -0.41 29.07 -10.58
C LYS A 80 0.93 29.32 -11.29
N ASN A 81 1.48 28.32 -11.99
CA ASN A 81 2.84 28.33 -12.55
C ASN A 81 3.93 28.64 -11.51
N ASP A 82 3.73 28.19 -10.27
CA ASP A 82 4.71 28.30 -9.20
C ASP A 82 5.57 27.03 -9.16
N GLU A 83 6.59 27.01 -10.02
CA GLU A 83 7.46 25.84 -10.23
C GLU A 83 8.29 25.50 -8.99
N GLU A 84 8.75 26.51 -8.26
CA GLU A 84 9.55 26.31 -7.04
C GLU A 84 8.76 25.57 -5.97
N LYS A 85 7.51 25.99 -5.70
CA LYS A 85 6.65 25.29 -4.74
C LYS A 85 6.18 23.94 -5.23
N TYR A 86 6.04 23.76 -6.54
CA TYR A 86 5.72 22.45 -7.11
C TYR A 86 6.85 21.44 -6.87
N GLU A 87 8.10 21.82 -7.11
CA GLU A 87 9.28 20.97 -6.89
C GLU A 87 9.47 20.64 -5.40
N GLU A 88 9.32 21.61 -4.49
CA GLU A 88 9.38 21.38 -3.03
C GLU A 88 8.38 20.29 -2.59
N ILE A 89 7.15 20.33 -3.12
CA ILE A 89 6.13 19.33 -2.82
C ILE A 89 6.50 17.97 -3.40
N HIS A 90 7.06 17.95 -4.61
CA HIS A 90 7.46 16.71 -5.25
C HIS A 90 8.61 16.03 -4.49
N ASP A 91 9.56 16.80 -3.98
CA ASP A 91 10.62 16.31 -3.08
C ASP A 91 10.02 15.71 -1.80
N ARG A 92 9.08 16.41 -1.14
CA ARG A 92 8.39 15.86 0.02
C ARG A 92 7.63 14.57 -0.30
N MET A 93 6.98 14.49 -1.45
CA MET A 93 6.30 13.25 -1.88
C MET A 93 7.29 12.10 -2.12
N ASN A 94 8.51 12.38 -2.59
CA ASN A 94 9.57 11.39 -2.71
C ASN A 94 10.06 10.90 -1.34
N GLU A 95 10.20 11.79 -0.36
CA GLU A 95 10.52 11.40 1.02
C GLU A 95 9.48 10.45 1.60
N LEU A 96 8.19 10.76 1.46
CA LEU A 96 7.10 9.90 1.93
C LEU A 96 7.10 8.52 1.27
N LYS A 97 7.52 8.43 0.00
CA LYS A 97 7.69 7.16 -0.70
C LYS A 97 8.81 6.31 -0.09
N VAL A 98 9.90 6.94 0.33
CA VAL A 98 11.00 6.27 1.05
C VAL A 98 10.54 5.82 2.43
N GLU A 99 9.82 6.68 3.15
CA GLU A 99 9.28 6.37 4.48
C GLU A 99 8.34 5.16 4.45
N LYS A 100 7.41 5.09 3.49
CA LYS A 100 6.55 3.91 3.27
C LYS A 100 7.35 2.63 3.06
N LYS A 101 8.46 2.71 2.32
CA LYS A 101 9.32 1.56 2.07
C LYS A 101 9.97 1.08 3.36
N ILE A 102 10.48 2.01 4.19
CA ILE A 102 11.08 1.70 5.49
C ILE A 102 10.05 1.05 6.42
N ILE A 103 8.84 1.61 6.52
CA ILE A 103 7.75 1.03 7.33
C ILE A 103 7.45 -0.39 6.86
N LYS A 104 7.29 -0.60 5.56
CA LYS A 104 7.05 -1.93 5.00
C LYS A 104 8.17 -2.92 5.38
N GLU A 105 9.43 -2.54 5.20
CA GLU A 105 10.58 -3.39 5.55
C GLU A 105 10.66 -3.68 7.06
N ASN A 106 10.31 -2.71 7.91
CA ASN A 106 10.26 -2.89 9.35
C ASN A 106 9.19 -3.91 9.76
N TYR A 107 7.97 -3.77 9.25
CA TYR A 107 6.89 -4.71 9.57
C TYR A 107 7.09 -6.09 8.96
N SER A 108 7.69 -6.19 7.77
CA SER A 108 8.10 -7.49 7.22
C SER A 108 9.07 -8.23 8.16
N ARG A 109 10.07 -7.53 8.72
CA ARG A 109 11.00 -8.14 9.69
C ARG A 109 10.31 -8.58 10.98
N LYS A 110 9.46 -7.72 11.56
CA LYS A 110 8.67 -8.08 12.76
C LYS A 110 7.79 -9.31 12.52
N ILE A 111 7.14 -9.38 11.35
CA ILE A 111 6.33 -10.53 10.96
C ILE A 111 7.20 -11.79 10.87
N ASP A 112 8.36 -11.72 10.21
CA ASP A 112 9.29 -12.85 10.10
C ASP A 112 9.76 -13.35 11.48
N GLU A 113 10.00 -12.46 12.44
CA GLU A 113 10.37 -12.80 13.81
C GLU A 113 9.27 -13.62 14.51
N VAL A 114 8.02 -13.13 14.49
CA VAL A 114 6.85 -13.84 15.07
C VAL A 114 6.69 -15.23 14.47
N LEU A 115 6.94 -15.37 13.18
CA LEU A 115 6.82 -16.64 12.48
C LEU A 115 7.94 -17.62 12.85
N GLN A 116 9.17 -17.13 13.05
CA GLN A 116 10.34 -17.93 13.40
C GLN A 116 10.41 -18.37 14.87
N GLU A 117 9.65 -17.76 15.78
CA GLU A 117 9.64 -18.14 17.21
C GLU A 117 9.28 -19.61 17.47
N THR A 118 8.62 -20.27 16.51
CA THR A 118 8.35 -21.72 16.53
C THR A 118 9.59 -22.62 16.40
N GLY A 119 10.76 -22.07 16.10
CA GLY A 119 12.03 -22.81 16.00
C GLY A 119 12.89 -22.83 17.28
N ARG A 120 12.55 -22.07 18.33
CA ARG A 120 13.39 -21.92 19.54
C ARG A 120 12.92 -22.67 20.78
N THR A 121 11.68 -23.16 20.82
CA THR A 121 11.12 -23.93 21.95
C THR A 121 11.22 -25.45 21.74
N GLY A 122 12.30 -25.90 21.10
CA GLY A 122 12.55 -27.31 20.83
C GLY A 122 14.04 -27.68 20.84
N ARG A 123 14.72 -27.45 21.96
CA ARG A 123 15.93 -28.18 22.38
C ARG A 123 16.05 -28.16 23.89
#